data_AF-A0A1Q3M4M8-F1
#
_entry.id   AF-A0A1Q3M4M8-F1
#
_cell.length_a   1.000
_cell.length_b   1.000
_cell.length_c   1.000
_cell.angle_alpha   90.00
_cell.angle_beta   90.00
_cell.angle_gamma   90.00
#
_symmetry.space_group_name_H-M   'P 1'
#
loop_
_entity.id
_entity.type
_entity.pdbx_description
1 polymer ?
#
loop_
_entity_poly.entity_id
_entity_poly.type
_entity_poly.pdbx_seq_one_letter_code
_entity_poly.pdbx_strand_id
1 'polypeptide(L)'
;MNELKIIDDVIFDNADIDSLPVFSEKKKFSGLDKYEKMLLRDYIYSEISEYLAYSDKVLGETELIEIRKRMIVYLEKEQHILLKNDATLRQFFQDNVTSTLKKLQKKAEDSR
;
A
#
# COMPACT_ATOMS: atom_id res chain seq x y z
N MET A 1 24.83 -28.83 33.92
CA MET A 1 24.29 -28.42 32.61
C MET A 1 22.81 -28.74 32.66
N ASN A 2 21.92 -27.76 32.72
CA ASN A 2 20.49 -28.03 32.70
C ASN A 2 20.09 -28.25 31.24
N GLU A 3 19.67 -29.46 30.91
CA GLU A 3 19.10 -29.78 29.60
C GLU A 3 17.76 -29.06 29.47
N LEU A 4 17.68 -28.13 28.52
CA LEU A 4 16.41 -27.55 28.09
C LEU A 4 15.65 -28.65 27.33
N LYS A 5 14.62 -29.22 27.95
CA LYS A 5 13.67 -30.12 27.28
C LYS A 5 12.87 -29.31 26.25
N ILE A 6 13.07 -29.60 24.97
CA ILE A 6 12.24 -29.11 23.89
C ILE A 6 10.89 -29.84 23.99
N ILE A 7 9.80 -29.07 24.05
CA ILE A 7 8.43 -29.59 24.08
C ILE A 7 7.97 -29.64 22.62
N ASP A 8 7.94 -30.83 22.03
CA ASP A 8 7.63 -31.04 20.61
C ASP A 8 6.14 -30.84 20.25
N ASP A 9 5.24 -30.70 21.23
CA ASP A 9 3.78 -30.62 21.02
C ASP A 9 3.13 -29.32 21.55
N VAL A 10 3.84 -28.19 21.55
CA VAL A 10 3.21 -26.90 21.92
C VAL A 10 2.42 -26.34 20.74
N ILE A 11 1.15 -26.71 20.64
CA ILE A 11 0.19 -26.02 19.78
C ILE A 11 -0.23 -24.72 20.49
N PHE A 12 0.21 -23.57 19.97
CA PHE A 12 -0.22 -22.24 20.44
C PHE A 12 -1.61 -21.91 19.88
N ASP A 13 -2.65 -22.62 20.32
CA ASP A 13 -4.05 -22.38 19.92
C ASP A 13 -4.72 -21.31 20.80
N ASN A 14 -3.98 -20.27 21.16
CA ASN A 14 -4.47 -19.25 22.07
C ASN A 14 -5.23 -18.19 21.28
N ALA A 15 -6.52 -18.45 21.04
CA ALA A 15 -7.46 -17.55 20.36
C ALA A 15 -7.47 -16.12 20.95
N ASP A 16 -7.04 -15.95 22.21
CA ASP A 16 -6.89 -14.65 22.84
C ASP A 16 -5.81 -13.78 22.18
N ILE A 17 -4.79 -14.36 21.55
CA ILE A 17 -3.71 -13.60 20.88
C ILE A 17 -4.25 -12.87 19.64
N ASP A 18 -5.13 -13.51 18.86
CA ASP A 18 -5.76 -12.91 17.69
C ASP A 18 -6.73 -11.78 18.05
N SER A 19 -7.16 -11.72 19.31
CA SER A 19 -8.02 -10.66 19.85
C SER A 19 -7.26 -9.44 20.37
N LEU A 20 -5.91 -9.50 20.42
CA LEU A 20 -5.11 -8.39 20.90
C LEU A 20 -5.19 -7.20 19.94
N PRO A 21 -5.27 -5.96 20.46
CA PRO A 21 -5.33 -4.78 19.62
C PRO A 21 -4.03 -4.64 18.81
N VAL A 22 -4.17 -4.54 17.48
CA VAL A 22 -3.06 -4.20 16.60
C VAL A 22 -2.87 -2.69 16.62
N PHE A 23 -1.68 -2.25 17.00
CA PHE A 23 -1.35 -0.83 17.11
C PHE A 23 -0.74 -0.31 15.81
N SER A 24 -1.19 0.85 15.35
CA SER A 24 -0.57 1.51 14.21
C SER A 24 0.83 2.01 14.55
N GLU A 25 1.81 1.65 13.73
CA GLU A 25 3.18 2.11 13.85
C GLU A 25 3.40 3.37 13.00
N LYS A 26 4.03 4.38 13.60
CA LYS A 26 4.47 5.58 12.88
C LYS A 26 5.76 5.26 12.12
N LYS A 27 5.67 5.13 10.81
CA LYS A 27 6.83 4.95 9.93
C LYS A 27 7.05 6.17 9.02
N LYS A 28 8.29 6.37 8.61
CA LYS A 28 8.61 7.18 7.43
C LYS A 28 8.56 6.29 6.21
N PHE A 29 8.26 6.85 5.04
CA PHE A 29 8.25 6.09 3.79
C PHE A 29 9.59 5.40 3.50
N SER A 30 10.71 6.03 3.90
CA SER A 30 12.04 5.44 3.80
C SER A 30 12.18 4.12 4.57
N GLY A 31 11.42 3.97 5.65
CA GLY A 31 11.38 2.77 6.48
C GLY A 31 10.43 1.69 5.97
N LEU A 32 9.70 1.93 4.87
CA LEU A 32 8.88 0.89 4.27
C LEU A 32 9.77 -0.15 3.58
N ASP A 33 9.43 -1.42 3.76
CA ASP A 33 10.08 -2.53 3.08
C ASP A 33 9.68 -2.63 1.59
N LYS A 34 10.22 -3.64 0.91
CA LYS A 34 9.95 -3.84 -0.52
C LYS A 34 8.52 -4.24 -0.81
N TYR A 35 7.90 -5.00 0.10
CA TYR A 35 6.54 -5.50 -0.02
C TYR A 35 5.52 -4.38 0.23
N GLU A 36 5.66 -3.61 1.31
CA GLU A 36 4.84 -2.43 1.60
C GLU A 36 4.88 -1.43 0.41
N LYS A 37 6.08 -1.18 -0.14
CA LYS A 37 6.23 -0.35 -1.35
C LYS A 37 5.63 -0.99 -2.60
N MET A 38 5.57 -2.32 -2.70
CA MET A 38 4.92 -3.02 -3.81
C MET A 38 3.42 -2.82 -3.75
N LEU A 39 2.80 -3.03 -2.57
CA LEU A 39 1.37 -2.80 -2.36
C LEU A 39 0.95 -1.38 -2.77
N LEU A 40 1.77 -0.38 -2.46
CA LEU A 40 1.49 0.99 -2.87
C LEU A 40 1.51 1.19 -4.39
N ARG A 41 2.42 0.53 -5.10
CA ARG A 41 2.43 0.59 -6.58
C ARG A 41 1.20 -0.07 -7.17
N ASP A 42 0.83 -1.23 -6.63
CA ASP A 42 -0.32 -2.00 -7.11
C ASP A 42 -1.63 -1.25 -6.82
N TYR A 43 -1.73 -0.61 -5.66
CA TYR A 43 -2.84 0.27 -5.31
C TYR A 43 -2.97 1.44 -6.30
N ILE A 44 -1.87 2.17 -6.54
CA ILE A 44 -1.85 3.30 -7.49
C ILE A 44 -2.26 2.83 -8.89
N TYR A 45 -1.71 1.71 -9.36
CA TYR A 45 -2.04 1.17 -10.68
C TYR A 45 -3.52 0.80 -10.78
N SER A 46 -4.06 0.14 -9.78
CA SER A 46 -5.45 -0.32 -9.76
C SER A 46 -6.43 0.85 -9.77
N GLU A 47 -6.24 1.83 -8.88
CA GLU A 47 -7.11 3.02 -8.79
C GLU A 47 -7.07 3.87 -10.05
N ILE A 48 -5.89 4.07 -10.65
CA ILE A 48 -5.77 4.82 -11.91
C ILE A 48 -6.43 4.03 -13.05
N SER A 49 -6.19 2.73 -13.14
CA SER A 49 -6.75 1.90 -14.20
C SER A 49 -8.28 1.85 -14.10
N GLU A 50 -8.82 1.68 -12.90
CA GLU A 50 -10.25 1.69 -12.62
C GLU A 50 -10.86 3.06 -12.93
N TYR A 51 -10.24 4.14 -12.48
CA TYR A 51 -10.68 5.49 -12.80
C TYR A 51 -10.78 5.70 -14.31
N LEU A 52 -9.75 5.32 -15.07
CA LEU A 52 -9.74 5.49 -16.53
C LEU A 52 -10.71 4.54 -17.25
N ALA A 53 -11.04 3.39 -16.66
CA ALA A 53 -12.00 2.45 -17.24
C ALA A 53 -13.45 2.92 -17.10
N TYR A 54 -13.77 3.62 -16.01
CA TYR A 54 -15.15 3.98 -15.66
C TYR A 54 -15.44 5.49 -15.70
N SER A 55 -14.43 6.33 -15.87
CA SER A 55 -14.58 7.79 -15.92
C SER A 55 -14.27 8.31 -17.32
N ASP A 56 -15.21 9.05 -17.89
CA ASP A 56 -14.98 9.86 -19.10
C ASP A 56 -14.18 11.14 -18.80
N LYS A 57 -13.85 11.39 -17.53
CA LYS A 57 -13.13 12.59 -17.10
C LYS A 57 -11.62 12.36 -17.13
N VAL A 58 -10.90 13.42 -17.47
CA VAL A 58 -9.44 13.46 -17.33
C VAL A 58 -9.06 13.29 -15.85
N LEU A 59 -8.01 12.51 -15.60
CA LEU A 59 -7.44 12.37 -14.26
C LEU A 59 -6.72 13.67 -13.88
N GLY A 60 -7.36 14.49 -13.04
CA GLY A 60 -6.89 15.79 -12.60
C GLY A 60 -6.23 15.78 -11.23
N GLU A 61 -5.78 16.94 -10.78
CA GLU A 61 -5.12 17.10 -9.48
C GLU A 61 -6.04 16.70 -8.31
N THR A 62 -7.33 17.04 -8.39
CA THR A 62 -8.30 16.73 -7.33
C THR A 62 -8.44 15.23 -7.15
N GLU A 63 -8.55 14.49 -8.25
CA GLU A 63 -8.66 13.03 -8.24
C GLU A 63 -7.38 12.39 -7.72
N LEU A 64 -6.21 12.90 -8.13
CA LEU A 64 -4.91 12.43 -7.62
C LEU A 64 -4.74 12.67 -6.12
N ILE A 65 -5.22 13.81 -5.61
CA ILE A 65 -5.25 14.10 -4.16
C ILE A 65 -6.11 13.07 -3.45
N GLU A 66 -7.28 12.75 -3.99
CA GLU A 66 -8.22 11.81 -3.37
C GLU A 66 -7.69 10.38 -3.39
N ILE A 67 -7.13 9.91 -4.50
CA ILE A 67 -6.47 8.60 -4.60
C ILE A 67 -5.34 8.51 -3.56
N ARG A 68 -4.51 9.56 -3.42
CA ARG A 68 -3.44 9.58 -2.41
C ARG A 68 -3.97 9.55 -0.98
N LYS A 69 -5.08 10.25 -0.69
CA LYS A 69 -5.73 10.18 0.64
C LYS A 69 -6.20 8.77 0.93
N ARG A 70 -6.93 8.14 -0.01
CA ARG A 70 -7.40 6.75 0.15
C ARG A 70 -6.24 5.78 0.33
N MET A 71 -5.15 5.96 -0.41
CA MET A 71 -3.93 5.17 -0.25
C MET A 71 -3.32 5.27 1.15
N ILE A 72 -3.29 6.48 1.73
CA ILE A 72 -2.79 6.68 3.12
C ILE A 72 -3.72 5.99 4.12
N VAL A 73 -5.04 6.12 3.94
CA VAL A 73 -6.04 5.43 4.78
C VAL A 73 -5.92 3.91 4.66
N TYR A 74 -5.67 3.38 3.46
CA TYR A 74 -5.44 1.95 3.22
C TYR A 74 -4.22 1.45 4.02
N LEU A 75 -3.09 2.17 3.98
CA LEU A 75 -1.93 1.80 4.79
C LEU A 75 -2.21 1.81 6.29
N GLU A 76 -2.96 2.80 6.77
CA GLU A 76 -3.29 2.90 8.19
C GLU A 76 -4.22 1.77 8.64
N LYS A 77 -5.21 1.41 7.83
CA LYS A 77 -6.22 0.40 8.17
C LYS A 77 -5.73 -1.03 7.94
N GLU A 78 -5.15 -1.29 6.77
CA GLU A 78 -4.84 -2.65 6.32
C GLU A 78 -3.42 -3.07 6.70
N GLN A 79 -2.51 -2.10 6.86
CA GLN A 79 -1.11 -2.39 7.18
C GLN A 79 -0.70 -1.84 8.55
N HIS A 80 -1.60 -1.13 9.25
CA HIS A 80 -1.32 -0.49 10.53
C HIS A 80 -0.10 0.46 10.47
N ILE A 81 0.07 1.16 9.35
CA ILE A 81 1.19 2.10 9.15
C ILE A 81 0.65 3.52 9.03
N LEU A 82 1.12 4.39 9.93
CA LEU A 82 0.81 5.81 9.87
C LEU A 82 1.94 6.59 9.20
N LEU A 83 1.69 7.08 7.98
CA LEU A 83 2.61 7.96 7.24
C LEU A 83 2.18 9.43 7.38
N LYS A 84 2.82 10.19 8.27
CA LYS A 84 2.48 11.61 8.50
C LYS A 84 3.29 12.56 7.61
N ASN A 85 2.60 13.29 6.73
CA ASN A 85 3.16 14.39 5.91
C ASN A 85 4.50 14.06 5.23
N ASP A 86 4.65 12.81 4.79
CA ASP A 86 5.91 12.31 4.27
C ASP A 86 6.17 12.83 2.85
N ALA A 87 7.24 13.62 2.67
CA ALA A 87 7.59 14.20 1.38
C ALA A 87 8.03 13.15 0.35
N THR A 88 8.71 12.08 0.79
CA THR A 88 9.17 11.01 -0.09
C THR A 88 8.02 10.13 -0.58
N LEU A 89 6.98 9.94 0.24
CA LEU A 89 5.72 9.34 -0.20
C LEU A 89 5.07 10.17 -1.32
N ARG A 90 5.05 11.51 -1.19
CA ARG A 90 4.45 12.38 -2.21
C ARG A 90 5.17 12.24 -3.55
N GLN A 91 6.50 12.26 -3.54
CA GLN A 91 7.30 12.08 -4.75
C GLN A 91 7.08 10.68 -5.35
N PHE A 92 7.15 9.65 -4.51
CA PHE A 92 6.89 8.27 -4.93
C PHE A 92 5.52 8.12 -5.59
N PHE A 93 4.48 8.73 -5.04
CA PHE A 93 3.15 8.72 -5.61
C PHE A 93 3.14 9.36 -7.01
N GLN A 94 3.72 10.56 -7.14
CA GLN A 94 3.79 11.28 -8.42
C GLN A 94 4.55 10.50 -9.51
N ASP A 95 5.68 9.89 -9.15
CA ASP A 95 6.49 9.09 -10.07
C ASP A 95 5.72 7.87 -10.58
N ASN A 96 5.00 7.18 -9.68
CA ASN A 96 4.24 5.97 -10.02
C ASN A 96 2.95 6.29 -10.78
N VAL A 97 2.28 7.40 -10.49
CA VAL A 97 1.16 7.91 -11.30
C VAL A 97 1.65 8.15 -12.73
N THR A 98 2.75 8.89 -12.89
CA THR A 98 3.32 9.20 -14.21
C THR A 98 3.72 7.95 -14.96
N SER A 99 4.37 7.00 -14.29
CA SER A 99 4.75 5.71 -14.89
C SER A 99 3.53 4.89 -15.31
N THR A 100 2.49 4.85 -14.49
CA THR A 100 1.25 4.12 -14.75
C THR A 100 0.53 4.69 -15.95
N LEU A 101 0.33 6.01 -16.00
CA LEU A 101 -0.32 6.69 -17.12
C LEU A 101 0.41 6.41 -18.44
N LYS A 102 1.75 6.50 -18.46
CA LYS A 102 2.55 6.16 -19.64
C LYS A 102 2.37 4.70 -20.07
N LYS A 103 2.34 3.75 -19.12
CA LYS A 103 2.13 2.33 -19.41
C LYS A 103 0.74 2.06 -19.98
N LEU A 104 -0.29 2.68 -19.42
CA LEU A 104 -1.68 2.52 -19.87
C LEU A 104 -1.89 3.16 -21.24
N GLN A 105 -1.32 4.34 -21.48
CA GLN A 105 -1.34 4.99 -22.79
C GLN A 105 -0.69 4.10 -23.85
N LYS A 106 0.54 3.61 -23.59
CA LYS A 106 1.23 2.73 -24.53
C LYS A 106 0.42 1.46 -24.84
N LYS A 107 -0.17 0.82 -23.83
CA LYS A 107 -1.03 -0.36 -24.03
C LYS A 107 -2.24 -0.06 -24.92
N ALA A 108 -2.84 1.11 -24.78
CA ALA A 108 -3.97 1.53 -25.61
C ALA A 108 -3.56 1.83 -27.06
N GLU A 109 -2.34 2.34 -27.27
CA GLU A 109 -1.76 2.54 -28.60
C GLU A 109 -1.39 1.20 -29.27
N ASP A 110 -0.74 0.28 -28.54
CA ASP A 110 -0.34 -1.04 -29.04
C ASP A 110 -1.53 -1.97 -29.35
N SER A 111 -2.72 -1.67 -28.81
CA SER A 111 -3.95 -2.45 -29.02
C SER A 111 -4.82 -1.94 -30.19
N ARG A 112 -4.37 -0.88 -30.89
CA ARG A 112 -5.03 -0.31 -32.09
C ARG A 112 -4.35 -0.78 -33.37
#